data_AF-A0A354Z8Y6-F1
#
_entry.id   AF-A0A354Z8Y6-F1
#
_cell.length_a   1.000
_cell.length_b   1.000
_cell.length_c   1.000
_cell.angle_alpha   90.00
_cell.angle_beta   90.00
_cell.angle_gamma   90.00
#
_symmetry.space_group_name_H-M   'P 1'
#
loop_
_entity.id
_entity.type
_entity.pdbx_description
1 polymer ?
#
loop_
_entity_poly.entity_id
_entity_poly.type
_entity_poly.pdbx_seq_one_letter_code
_entity_poly.pdbx_strand_id
1 'polypeptide(L)'
;MADFEAIVVGGGHAGIEAALALARLGTKTLLITQNPDTIGKMSCNPAIGGLSKGNLVREVDALGGQMGILADATSIQVRMLNQSRGAAVQAPRAQVDKALYSELARKTLEAQQNLAIFMDTVTDILISGGESRHIEGVRTERGNTISANVVVLTTGTFMEGRLFIGDWNGPGGRLGEPAAIGLGTALRARGFPVGRMKTGTPARIKRSSI
;
A
#
# COMPACT_ATOMS: atom_id res chain seq x y z
N MET A 1 22.46 7.98 -16.15
CA MET A 1 21.26 8.62 -15.54
C MET A 1 20.35 7.49 -15.09
N ALA A 2 19.73 7.60 -13.92
CA ALA A 2 18.77 6.60 -13.45
C ALA A 2 17.48 6.63 -14.29
N ASP A 3 16.82 5.47 -14.46
CA ASP A 3 15.59 5.33 -15.23
C ASP A 3 14.45 6.14 -14.59
N PHE A 4 14.40 6.11 -13.26
CA PHE A 4 13.50 6.86 -12.40
C PHE A 4 14.29 7.53 -11.27
N GLU A 5 13.72 8.57 -10.67
CA GLU A 5 14.32 9.21 -9.50
C GLU A 5 13.93 8.47 -8.22
N ALA A 6 12.70 7.98 -8.16
CA ALA A 6 12.18 7.20 -7.04
C ALA A 6 11.34 5.99 -7.50
N ILE A 7 11.42 4.91 -6.72
CA ILE A 7 10.59 3.72 -6.89
C ILE A 7 9.78 3.48 -5.62
N VAL A 8 8.48 3.26 -5.76
CA VAL A 8 7.58 2.82 -4.69
C VAL A 8 7.20 1.35 -4.94
N VAL A 9 7.41 0.50 -3.95
CA VAL A 9 7.13 -0.94 -4.04
C VAL A 9 5.84 -1.26 -3.30
N GLY A 10 4.79 -1.60 -4.06
CA GLY A 10 3.48 -2.04 -3.57
C GLY A 10 2.38 -0.99 -3.77
N GLY A 11 1.29 -1.37 -4.45
CA GLY A 11 0.12 -0.51 -4.68
C GLY A 11 -0.89 -0.44 -3.52
N GLY A 12 -0.43 -0.58 -2.28
CA GLY A 12 -1.27 -0.49 -1.09
C GLY A 12 -1.56 0.96 -0.65
N HIS A 13 -2.32 1.15 0.43
CA HIS A 13 -2.66 2.50 0.94
C HIS A 13 -1.42 3.38 1.18
N ALA A 14 -0.36 2.83 1.78
CA ALA A 14 0.90 3.57 1.98
C ALA A 14 1.62 3.88 0.66
N GLY A 15 1.61 2.93 -0.29
CA GLY A 15 2.26 3.11 -1.58
C GLY A 15 1.54 4.13 -2.47
N ILE A 16 0.21 4.21 -2.39
CA ILE A 16 -0.59 5.25 -3.06
C ILE A 16 -0.14 6.64 -2.59
N GLU A 17 -0.14 6.89 -1.28
CA GLU A 17 0.25 8.19 -0.74
C GLU A 17 1.71 8.53 -1.04
N ALA A 18 2.63 7.56 -0.90
CA ALA A 18 4.05 7.77 -1.20
C ALA A 18 4.29 8.09 -2.68
N ALA A 19 3.65 7.35 -3.59
CA ALA A 19 3.79 7.56 -5.03
C ALA A 19 3.22 8.90 -5.47
N LEU A 20 2.03 9.26 -4.96
CA LEU A 20 1.41 10.56 -5.25
C LEU A 20 2.23 11.71 -4.69
N ALA A 21 2.72 11.61 -3.45
CA ALA A 21 3.53 12.66 -2.84
C ALA A 21 4.81 12.93 -3.65
N LEU A 22 5.58 11.89 -3.98
CA LEU A 22 6.80 12.02 -4.79
C LEU A 22 6.50 12.63 -6.17
N ALA A 23 5.49 12.10 -6.87
CA ALA A 23 5.14 12.57 -8.21
C ALA A 23 4.63 14.03 -8.22
N ARG A 24 3.84 14.42 -7.22
CA ARG A 24 3.34 15.80 -7.05
C ARG A 24 4.44 16.80 -6.70
N LEU A 25 5.51 16.34 -6.03
CA LEU A 25 6.72 17.11 -5.80
C LEU A 25 7.64 17.19 -7.03
N GLY A 26 7.23 16.65 -8.18
CA GLY A 26 7.97 16.71 -9.43
C GLY A 26 8.97 15.58 -9.65
N THR A 27 9.03 14.59 -8.75
CA THR A 27 9.95 13.45 -8.86
C THR A 27 9.43 12.44 -9.87
N LYS A 28 10.24 12.06 -10.86
CA LYS A 28 9.92 10.97 -11.80
C LYS A 28 9.86 9.63 -11.05
N THR A 29 8.64 9.19 -10.76
CA THR A 29 8.36 8.09 -9.83
C THR A 29 7.81 6.86 -10.56
N LEU A 30 8.26 5.67 -10.15
CA LEU A 30 7.71 4.39 -10.59
C LEU A 30 7.04 3.66 -9.43
N LEU A 31 5.77 3.30 -9.58
CA LEU A 31 5.07 2.39 -8.69
C LEU A 31 5.13 0.97 -9.24
N ILE A 32 5.82 0.06 -8.55
CA ILE A 32 5.88 -1.37 -8.90
C ILE A 32 4.90 -2.15 -8.02
N THR A 33 4.00 -2.92 -8.63
CA THR A 33 3.00 -3.73 -7.89
C THR A 33 2.72 -5.05 -8.60
N GLN A 34 2.42 -6.13 -7.87
CA GLN A 34 2.19 -7.45 -8.47
C GLN A 34 0.94 -7.47 -9.36
N ASN A 35 -0.07 -6.66 -9.03
CA ASN A 35 -1.29 -6.53 -9.82
C ASN A 35 -1.88 -5.10 -9.71
N PRO A 36 -1.85 -4.28 -10.77
CA PRO A 36 -2.48 -2.96 -10.82
C PRO A 36 -3.97 -2.95 -10.53
N ASP A 37 -4.71 -4.02 -10.85
CA ASP A 37 -6.15 -4.11 -10.56
C ASP A 37 -6.46 -4.24 -9.06
N THR A 38 -5.44 -4.48 -8.24
CA THR A 38 -5.56 -4.56 -6.77
C THR A 38 -5.03 -3.32 -6.05
N ILE A 39 -4.68 -2.26 -6.80
CA ILE A 39 -4.28 -0.98 -6.24
C ILE A 39 -5.42 -0.43 -5.36
N GLY A 40 -5.09 -0.03 -4.14
CA GLY A 40 -6.07 0.51 -3.19
C GLY A 40 -7.07 -0.51 -2.64
N LYS A 41 -6.89 -1.81 -2.91
CA LYS A 41 -7.82 -2.85 -2.43
C LYS A 41 -7.89 -2.89 -0.90
N MET A 42 -9.09 -2.71 -0.37
CA MET A 42 -9.37 -2.77 1.07
C MET A 42 -9.54 -4.23 1.55
N SER A 43 -8.45 -4.84 2.00
CA SER A 43 -8.42 -6.27 2.35
C SER A 43 -9.26 -6.63 3.58
N CYS A 44 -9.34 -5.72 4.56
CA CYS A 44 -10.01 -5.98 5.84
C CYS A 44 -11.37 -5.28 5.92
N ASN A 45 -11.47 -4.14 6.61
CA ASN A 45 -12.74 -3.44 6.85
C ASN A 45 -13.15 -2.56 5.64
N PRO A 46 -14.43 -2.55 5.21
CA PRO A 46 -14.96 -1.55 4.25
C PRO A 46 -15.12 -0.14 4.85
N ALA A 47 -14.14 0.35 5.60
CA ALA A 47 -14.25 1.64 6.28
C ALA A 47 -12.94 2.40 6.36
N ILE A 48 -13.05 3.73 6.27
CA ILE A 48 -11.97 4.70 6.52
C ILE A 48 -12.34 5.54 7.76
N GLY A 49 -11.32 5.90 8.56
CA GLY A 49 -11.51 6.64 9.80
C GLY A 49 -11.83 5.75 11.01
N GLY A 50 -12.46 6.34 12.02
CA GLY A 50 -12.58 5.79 13.38
C GLY A 50 -11.84 6.65 14.41
N LEU A 51 -11.87 6.30 15.70
CA LEU A 51 -11.38 7.18 16.79
C LEU A 51 -10.03 7.86 16.51
N SER A 52 -8.92 7.12 16.39
CA SER A 52 -7.63 7.73 16.04
C SER A 52 -7.44 7.88 14.54
N LYS A 53 -8.05 6.99 13.76
CA LYS A 53 -7.85 6.89 12.31
C LYS A 53 -8.49 8.05 11.55
N GLY A 54 -9.61 8.58 12.03
CA GLY A 54 -10.32 9.69 11.40
C GLY A 54 -9.51 10.97 11.43
N ASN A 55 -8.84 11.24 12.56
CA ASN A 55 -7.89 12.35 12.69
C ASN A 55 -6.70 12.18 11.74
N LEU A 56 -6.08 10.99 11.70
CA LEU A 56 -4.99 10.71 10.77
C LEU A 56 -5.39 10.89 9.31
N VAL A 57 -6.60 10.48 8.92
CA VAL A 57 -7.11 10.70 7.55
C VAL A 57 -7.22 12.19 7.25
N ARG A 58 -7.69 13.00 8.20
CA ARG A 58 -7.77 14.47 8.04
C ARG A 58 -6.39 15.12 7.98
N GLU A 59 -5.42 14.60 8.73
CA GLU A 59 -4.02 15.07 8.67
C GLU A 59 -3.38 14.74 7.32
N VAL A 60 -3.57 13.52 6.80
CA VAL A 60 -3.12 13.12 5.46
C VAL A 60 -3.75 14.02 4.40
N ASP A 61 -5.05 14.28 4.49
CA ASP A 61 -5.77 15.19 3.59
C ASP A 61 -5.22 16.63 3.66
N ALA A 62 -4.98 17.15 4.86
CA ALA A 62 -4.41 18.49 5.05
C ALA A 62 -2.98 18.63 4.48
N LEU A 63 -2.22 17.53 4.40
CA LEU A 63 -0.90 17.48 3.76
C LEU A 63 -0.97 17.30 2.24
N GLY A 64 -2.17 17.26 1.65
CA GLY A 64 -2.38 17.04 0.22
C GLY A 64 -2.36 15.57 -0.20
N GLY A 65 -2.59 14.66 0.75
CA GLY A 65 -2.78 13.23 0.49
C GLY A 65 -4.14 12.91 -0.13
N GLN A 66 -4.34 11.66 -0.53
CA GLN A 66 -5.48 11.25 -1.36
C GLN A 66 -6.56 10.47 -0.59
N MET A 67 -6.21 9.89 0.57
CA MET A 67 -7.07 8.99 1.32
C MET A 67 -8.40 9.64 1.75
N GLY A 68 -8.39 10.90 2.18
CA GLY A 68 -9.58 11.65 2.56
C GLY A 68 -10.53 11.84 1.39
N ILE A 69 -10.01 12.38 0.28
CA ILE A 69 -10.74 12.60 -0.98
C ILE A 69 -11.37 11.30 -1.50
N LEU A 70 -10.61 10.19 -1.52
CA LEU A 70 -11.12 8.89 -1.95
C LEU A 70 -12.21 8.37 -1.01
N ALA A 71 -12.06 8.56 0.30
CA ALA A 71 -13.05 8.12 1.27
C ALA A 71 -14.38 8.88 1.10
N ASP A 72 -14.32 10.19 0.87
CA ASP A 72 -15.51 11.00 0.65
C ASP A 72 -16.21 10.61 -0.65
N ALA A 73 -15.47 10.48 -1.76
CA ALA A 73 -15.99 10.11 -3.07
C ALA A 73 -16.63 8.71 -3.14
N THR A 74 -16.31 7.85 -2.18
CA THR A 74 -16.79 6.45 -2.16
C THR A 74 -17.61 6.12 -0.92
N SER A 75 -17.99 7.13 -0.16
CA SER A 75 -18.75 6.96 1.08
C SER A 75 -20.17 6.46 0.82
N ILE A 76 -20.55 5.41 1.56
CA ILE A 76 -21.92 4.89 1.61
C ILE A 76 -22.62 5.42 2.87
N GLN A 77 -21.89 5.54 3.96
CA GLN A 77 -22.39 6.05 5.24
C GLN A 77 -21.26 6.74 5.99
N VAL A 78 -21.51 7.95 6.47
CA VAL A 78 -20.59 8.71 7.32
C VAL A 78 -21.18 8.91 8.71
N ARG A 79 -20.36 8.80 9.75
CA ARG A 79 -20.73 9.09 11.14
C ARG A 79 -19.61 9.82 11.87
N MET A 80 -19.99 10.71 12.78
CA MET A 80 -19.07 11.24 13.78
C MET A 80 -19.10 10.32 15.02
N LEU A 81 -17.96 9.74 15.38
CA LEU A 81 -17.84 8.97 16.62
C LEU A 81 -17.69 9.92 17.81
N ASN A 82 -18.15 9.48 18.99
CA ASN A 82 -18.15 10.27 20.24
C ASN A 82 -18.87 11.62 20.13
N GLN A 83 -19.93 11.71 19.31
CA GLN A 83 -20.65 12.97 19.05
C GLN A 83 -21.21 13.65 20.32
N SER A 84 -21.56 12.89 21.35
CA SER A 84 -22.04 13.43 22.63
C SER A 84 -20.93 13.94 23.57
N ARG A 85 -19.66 13.76 23.20
CA ARG A 85 -18.48 14.23 23.95
C ARG A 85 -17.88 15.47 23.28
N GLY A 86 -16.96 16.15 23.96
CA GLY A 86 -16.30 17.34 23.44
C GLY A 86 -15.54 17.11 22.13
N ALA A 87 -15.41 18.15 21.30
CA ALA A 87 -14.85 18.08 19.94
C ALA A 87 -13.44 17.43 19.89
N ALA A 88 -12.63 17.60 20.92
CA ALA A 88 -11.28 17.04 21.01
C ALA A 88 -11.22 15.50 20.95
N VAL A 89 -12.31 14.79 21.27
CA VAL A 89 -12.38 13.32 21.27
C VAL A 89 -13.31 12.76 20.18
N GLN A 90 -13.82 13.63 19.32
CA GLN A 90 -14.66 13.26 18.19
C GLN A 90 -13.79 12.84 17.00
N ALA A 91 -14.27 11.89 16.19
CA ALA A 91 -13.55 11.44 15.01
C ALA A 91 -14.48 10.96 13.89
N PRO A 92 -14.23 11.35 12.63
CA PRO A 92 -15.04 10.91 11.51
C PRO A 92 -14.76 9.44 11.17
N ARG A 93 -15.82 8.75 10.73
CA ARG A 93 -15.73 7.39 10.18
C ARG A 93 -16.69 7.24 9.01
N ALA A 94 -16.19 6.73 7.89
CA ALA A 94 -16.98 6.41 6.72
C ALA A 94 -16.95 4.90 6.45
N GLN A 95 -18.12 4.30 6.19
CA GLN A 95 -18.20 3.06 5.42
C GLN A 95 -18.10 3.43 3.94
N VAL A 96 -17.25 2.72 3.21
CA VAL A 96 -16.94 3.03 1.80
C VAL A 96 -17.21 1.83 0.91
N ASP A 97 -17.58 2.09 -0.34
CA ASP A 97 -17.61 1.06 -1.36
C ASP A 97 -16.17 0.62 -1.69
N LYS A 98 -15.84 -0.64 -1.39
CA LYS A 98 -14.48 -1.16 -1.57
C LYS A 98 -14.05 -1.21 -3.03
N ALA A 99 -14.96 -1.56 -3.94
CA ALA A 99 -14.63 -1.71 -5.35
C ALA A 99 -14.38 -0.33 -5.95
N LEU A 100 -15.29 0.61 -5.67
CA LEU A 100 -15.16 1.98 -6.13
C LEU A 100 -13.92 2.67 -5.53
N TYR A 101 -13.61 2.45 -4.24
CA TYR A 101 -12.41 3.01 -3.62
C TYR A 101 -11.14 2.55 -4.33
N SER A 102 -11.04 1.24 -4.61
CA SER A 102 -9.92 0.64 -5.35
C SER A 102 -9.82 1.20 -6.77
N GLU A 103 -10.95 1.31 -7.47
CA GLU A 103 -11.03 1.84 -8.83
C GLU A 103 -10.57 3.30 -8.90
N LEU A 104 -11.11 4.16 -8.03
CA LEU A 104 -10.74 5.58 -8.01
C LEU A 104 -9.29 5.80 -7.57
N ALA A 105 -8.78 4.99 -6.65
CA ALA A 105 -7.37 5.02 -6.26
C ALA A 105 -6.46 4.70 -7.45
N ARG A 106 -6.80 3.65 -8.22
CA ARG A 106 -6.07 3.29 -9.44
C ARG A 106 -6.11 4.41 -10.47
N LYS A 107 -7.30 4.92 -10.79
CA LYS A 107 -7.48 6.04 -11.75
C LYS A 107 -6.68 7.27 -11.34
N THR A 108 -6.61 7.57 -10.04
CA THR A 108 -5.85 8.72 -9.53
C THR A 108 -4.35 8.56 -9.77
N LEU A 109 -3.80 7.36 -9.54
CA LEU A 109 -2.40 7.08 -9.83
C LEU A 109 -2.12 7.09 -11.34
N GLU A 110 -3.00 6.50 -12.15
CA GLU A 110 -2.87 6.47 -13.62
C GLU A 110 -2.92 7.87 -14.26
N ALA A 111 -3.67 8.79 -13.66
CA ALA A 111 -3.79 10.18 -14.14
C ALA A 111 -2.70 11.11 -13.59
N GLN A 112 -1.88 10.68 -12.63
CA GLN A 112 -0.89 11.53 -11.99
C GLN A 112 0.34 11.72 -12.90
N GLN A 113 0.63 12.98 -13.24
CA GLN A 113 1.86 13.32 -13.95
C GLN A 113 3.10 12.92 -13.12
N ASN A 114 4.18 12.53 -13.82
CA ASN A 114 5.45 12.05 -13.25
C ASN A 114 5.34 10.70 -12.53
N LEU A 115 4.22 9.98 -12.67
CA LEU A 115 4.05 8.65 -12.10
C LEU A 115 3.80 7.61 -13.20
N ALA A 116 4.60 6.54 -13.20
CA ALA A 116 4.36 5.35 -14.01
C ALA A 116 4.00 4.16 -13.11
N ILE A 117 3.20 3.23 -13.63
CA ILE A 117 2.85 1.98 -12.94
C ILE A 117 3.45 0.81 -13.72
N PHE A 118 4.13 -0.10 -13.01
CA PHE A 118 4.73 -1.29 -13.59
C PHE A 118 4.28 -2.54 -12.82
N MET A 119 3.67 -3.49 -13.54
CA MET A 119 3.19 -4.73 -12.94
C MET A 119 4.36 -5.72 -12.80
N ASP A 120 4.98 -5.87 -11.63
CA ASP A 120 6.00 -6.90 -11.38
C ASP A 120 6.17 -7.15 -9.87
N THR A 121 6.89 -8.19 -9.49
CA THR A 121 7.27 -8.47 -8.09
C THR A 121 8.70 -7.99 -7.87
N VAL A 122 8.94 -7.09 -6.91
CA VAL A 122 10.31 -6.72 -6.51
C VAL A 122 10.90 -7.80 -5.61
N THR A 123 12.07 -8.32 -5.97
CA THR A 123 12.75 -9.40 -5.26
C THR A 123 14.04 -8.96 -4.59
N ASP A 124 14.63 -7.84 -5.00
CA ASP A 124 15.84 -7.30 -4.36
C ASP A 124 15.95 -5.77 -4.51
N ILE A 125 16.70 -5.14 -3.59
CA ILE A 125 17.17 -3.76 -3.70
C ILE A 125 18.63 -3.74 -4.15
N LEU A 126 18.97 -2.83 -5.05
CA LEU A 126 20.32 -2.66 -5.56
C LEU A 126 21.00 -1.55 -4.77
N ILE A 127 22.22 -1.81 -4.32
CA ILE A 127 23.02 -0.91 -3.49
C ILE A 127 24.40 -0.84 -4.12
N SER A 128 24.97 0.36 -4.15
CA SER A 128 26.30 0.60 -4.68
C SER A 128 27.38 -0.24 -3.99
N GLY A 129 28.38 -0.63 -4.77
CA GLY A 129 29.64 -1.14 -4.24
C GLY A 129 30.48 -0.02 -3.62
N GLY A 130 31.35 -0.37 -2.66
CA GLY A 130 32.33 0.55 -2.05
C GLY A 130 32.01 0.99 -0.62
N GLU A 131 32.75 1.99 -0.13
CA GLU A 131 32.69 2.46 1.27
C GLU A 131 31.41 3.25 1.58
N SER A 132 30.88 3.99 0.61
CA SER A 132 29.60 4.72 0.72
C SER A 132 28.48 3.94 0.04
N ARG A 133 27.52 3.44 0.83
CA ARG A 133 26.36 2.70 0.33
C ARG A 133 25.23 3.65 -0.01
N HIS A 134 24.78 3.64 -1.25
CA HIS A 134 23.56 4.31 -1.68
C HIS A 134 22.69 3.37 -2.51
N ILE A 135 21.40 3.69 -2.62
CA ILE A 135 20.45 2.93 -3.43
C ILE A 135 20.73 3.17 -4.91
N GLU A 136 20.78 2.09 -5.69
CA GLU A 136 20.94 2.12 -7.15
C GLU A 136 19.66 1.68 -7.89
N GLY A 137 18.69 1.09 -7.19
CA GLY A 137 17.42 0.67 -7.77
C GLY A 137 16.87 -0.62 -7.20
N VAL A 138 16.13 -1.37 -8.02
CA VAL A 138 15.53 -2.66 -7.65
C VAL A 138 15.71 -3.72 -8.72
N ARG A 139 15.65 -4.99 -8.31
CA ARG A 139 15.51 -6.15 -9.20
C ARG A 139 14.12 -6.74 -9.07
N THR A 140 13.51 -7.10 -10.19
CA THR A 140 12.21 -7.77 -10.22
C THR A 140 12.33 -9.27 -10.49
N GLU A 141 11.26 -10.00 -10.19
CA GLU A 141 11.13 -11.45 -10.37
C GLU A 141 11.38 -11.89 -11.81
N ARG A 142 10.97 -11.06 -12.79
CA ARG A 142 11.20 -11.33 -14.22
C ARG A 142 12.58 -10.90 -14.72
N GLY A 143 13.50 -10.56 -13.82
CA GLY A 143 14.89 -10.24 -14.14
C GLY A 143 15.14 -8.79 -14.55
N ASN A 144 14.14 -7.90 -14.46
CA ASN A 144 14.36 -6.49 -14.75
C ASN A 144 15.22 -5.85 -13.65
N THR A 145 16.17 -5.01 -14.07
CA THR A 145 16.92 -4.13 -13.18
C THR A 145 16.50 -2.71 -13.51
N ILE A 146 15.87 -2.02 -12.56
CA ILE A 146 15.32 -0.67 -12.76
C ILE A 146 16.04 0.26 -11.81
N SER A 147 16.72 1.25 -12.36
CA SER A 147 17.58 2.14 -11.58
C SER A 147 16.80 3.30 -10.96
N ALA A 148 17.13 3.63 -9.70
CA ALA A 148 16.61 4.78 -8.97
C ALA A 148 17.48 5.16 -7.78
N ASN A 149 17.38 6.42 -7.34
CA ASN A 149 18.14 6.94 -6.20
C ASN A 149 17.41 6.74 -4.86
N VAL A 150 16.09 6.55 -4.91
CA VAL A 150 15.23 6.37 -3.73
C VAL A 150 14.30 5.18 -3.94
N VAL A 151 14.16 4.34 -2.92
CA VAL A 151 13.20 3.22 -2.92
C VAL A 151 12.36 3.28 -1.65
N VAL A 152 11.03 3.30 -1.80
CA VAL A 152 10.06 3.25 -0.70
C VAL A 152 9.38 1.88 -0.69
N LEU A 153 9.59 1.10 0.38
CA LEU A 153 9.03 -0.24 0.52
C LEU A 153 7.68 -0.21 1.24
N THR A 154 6.60 -0.59 0.56
CA THR A 154 5.23 -0.66 1.09
C THR A 154 4.57 -2.01 0.82
N THR A 155 5.30 -3.08 1.13
CA THR A 155 4.98 -4.47 0.77
C THR A 155 3.74 -5.05 1.46
N GLY A 156 3.18 -4.36 2.45
CA GLY A 156 1.96 -4.78 3.15
C GLY A 156 2.10 -6.19 3.75
N THR A 157 1.13 -7.06 3.48
CA THR A 157 1.11 -8.45 3.96
C THR A 157 1.78 -9.44 2.99
N PHE A 158 2.43 -8.97 1.93
CA PHE A 158 2.89 -9.82 0.83
C PHE A 158 4.31 -10.36 1.01
N MET A 159 5.22 -9.58 1.59
CA MET A 159 6.63 -9.99 1.74
C MET A 159 6.74 -11.25 2.61
N GLU A 160 7.18 -12.36 2.00
CA GLU A 160 7.26 -13.68 2.65
C GLU A 160 5.92 -14.11 3.32
N GLY A 161 4.80 -13.67 2.70
CA GLY A 161 3.44 -13.82 3.19
C GLY A 161 2.98 -15.28 3.31
N ARG A 162 2.21 -15.58 4.36
CA ARG A 162 1.64 -16.91 4.60
C ARG A 162 0.22 -16.78 5.13
N LEU A 163 -0.70 -17.53 4.54
CA LEU A 163 -2.10 -17.63 4.93
C LEU A 163 -2.29 -18.78 5.93
N PHE A 164 -3.25 -18.62 6.83
CA PHE A 164 -3.61 -19.62 7.85
C PHE A 164 -5.14 -19.74 7.90
N ILE A 165 -5.67 -20.96 7.71
CA ILE A 165 -7.10 -21.30 7.75
C ILE A 165 -7.25 -22.62 8.50
N GLY A 166 -7.59 -22.57 9.79
CA GLY A 166 -7.52 -23.76 10.66
C GLY A 166 -6.11 -24.35 10.66
N ASP A 167 -6.00 -25.64 10.40
CA ASP A 167 -4.72 -26.35 10.28
C ASP A 167 -4.03 -26.10 8.93
N TRP A 168 -4.79 -25.67 7.92
CA TRP A 168 -4.24 -25.37 6.61
C TRP A 168 -3.43 -24.08 6.64
N ASN A 169 -2.28 -24.09 5.98
CA ASN A 169 -1.48 -22.90 5.75
C ASN A 169 -0.74 -23.00 4.40
N GLY A 170 -0.47 -21.85 3.78
CA GLY A 170 0.17 -21.80 2.47
C GLY A 170 0.72 -20.42 2.14
N PRO A 171 1.58 -20.29 1.11
CA PRO A 171 2.10 -19.00 0.67
C PRO A 171 0.97 -18.12 0.14
N GLY A 172 1.00 -16.83 0.49
CA GLY A 172 0.02 -15.87 -0.01
C GLY A 172 0.10 -14.55 0.74
N GLY A 173 -0.01 -13.43 0.01
CA GLY A 173 -0.07 -12.10 0.62
C GLY A 173 -1.48 -11.76 1.11
N ARG A 174 -2.49 -12.16 0.34
CA ARG A 174 -3.92 -12.09 0.65
C ARG A 174 -4.59 -13.34 0.09
N LEU A 175 -5.82 -13.64 0.53
CA LEU A 175 -6.57 -14.77 -0.01
C LEU A 175 -6.75 -14.59 -1.53
N GLY A 176 -6.24 -15.55 -2.32
CA GLY A 176 -6.27 -15.51 -3.79
C GLY A 176 -5.17 -14.67 -4.45
N GLU A 177 -4.23 -14.11 -3.68
CA GLU A 177 -3.10 -13.31 -4.20
C GLU A 177 -1.77 -13.91 -3.73
N PRO A 178 -0.79 -14.11 -4.65
CA PRO A 178 0.48 -14.74 -4.31
C PRO A 178 1.28 -13.90 -3.30
N ALA A 179 2.20 -14.55 -2.58
CA ALA A 179 3.18 -13.83 -1.76
C ALA A 179 4.24 -13.17 -2.66
N ALA A 180 4.90 -12.13 -2.14
CA ALA A 180 6.11 -11.58 -2.73
C ALA A 180 7.32 -12.26 -2.08
N ILE A 181 7.95 -13.17 -2.81
CA ILE A 181 9.08 -13.99 -2.33
C ILE A 181 10.40 -13.36 -2.79
N GLY A 182 11.42 -13.40 -1.93
CA GLY A 182 12.78 -12.97 -2.27
C GLY A 182 13.20 -11.71 -1.53
N LEU A 183 12.39 -10.65 -1.56
CA LEU A 183 12.75 -9.36 -0.96
C LEU A 183 13.06 -9.47 0.54
N GLY A 184 12.27 -10.25 1.29
CA GLY A 184 12.52 -10.47 2.72
C GLY A 184 13.81 -11.26 2.99
N THR A 185 14.17 -12.17 2.10
CA THR A 185 15.46 -12.89 2.14
C THR A 185 16.62 -11.95 1.81
N ALA A 186 16.45 -11.09 0.81
CA ALA A 186 17.48 -10.16 0.35
C ALA A 186 17.76 -9.05 1.38
N LEU A 187 16.74 -8.58 2.10
CA LEU A 187 16.90 -7.65 3.23
C LEU A 187 17.63 -8.31 4.41
N ARG A 188 17.29 -9.56 4.76
CA ARG A 188 18.00 -10.31 5.81
C ARG A 188 19.48 -10.51 5.49
N ALA A 189 19.80 -10.85 4.25
CA ALA A 189 21.18 -11.00 3.79
C ALA A 189 22.01 -9.71 3.93
N ARG A 190 21.34 -8.54 3.94
CA ARG A 190 21.96 -7.22 4.14
C ARG A 190 21.99 -6.77 5.61
N GLY A 191 21.60 -7.63 6.54
CA GLY A 191 21.65 -7.36 7.98
C GLY A 191 20.44 -6.64 8.56
N PHE A 192 19.34 -6.49 7.81
CA PHE A 192 18.11 -5.93 8.37
C PHE A 192 17.45 -6.94 9.32
N PRO A 193 17.01 -6.50 10.51
CA PRO A 193 16.19 -7.34 11.39
C PRO A 193 14.82 -7.52 10.75
N VAL A 194 14.45 -8.77 10.45
CA VAL A 194 13.15 -9.11 9.85
C VAL A 194 12.42 -10.08 10.79
N GLY A 195 11.24 -9.66 11.25
CA GLY A 195 10.34 -10.47 12.08
C GLY A 195 9.06 -10.89 11.35
N ARG A 196 8.15 -11.57 12.04
CA ARG A 196 6.83 -11.94 11.53
C ARG A 196 5.73 -11.36 12.41
N MET A 197 4.69 -10.83 11.77
CA MET A 197 3.43 -10.46 12.41
C MET A 197 2.30 -11.28 11.80
N LYS A 198 1.24 -11.50 12.58
CA LYS A 198 0.03 -12.20 12.14
C LYS A 198 -1.19 -11.34 12.46
N THR A 199 -2.08 -11.22 11.48
CA THR A 199 -3.37 -10.54 11.62
C THR A 199 -4.48 -11.41 11.02
N GLY A 200 -5.72 -11.20 11.48
CA GLY A 200 -6.89 -11.92 11.01
C GLY A 200 -7.88 -11.01 10.27
N THR A 201 -8.74 -11.61 9.45
CA THR A 201 -9.91 -10.95 8.89
C THR A 201 -11.13 -11.86 9.06
N PRO A 202 -12.33 -11.33 9.35
CA PRO A 202 -13.52 -12.16 9.45
C PRO A 202 -13.89 -12.78 8.10
N ALA A 203 -14.71 -13.84 8.12
CA ALA A 203 -15.32 -14.37 6.91
C ALA A 203 -16.24 -13.32 6.25
N ARG A 204 -16.53 -13.51 4.96
CA ARG A 204 -17.55 -12.74 4.24
C ARG A 204 -18.80 -13.61 4.11
N ILE A 205 -19.96 -13.08 4.49
CA ILE A 205 -21.25 -13.79 4.45
C ILE A 205 -22.12 -13.27 3.31
N LYS A 206 -23.01 -14.11 2.78
CA LYS A 206 -23.96 -13.72 1.72
C LYS A 206 -25.06 -12.85 2.34
N ARG A 207 -25.29 -11.65 1.79
CA ARG A 207 -26.30 -10.71 2.34
C ARG A 207 -27.72 -11.29 2.36
N SER A 208 -28.06 -12.17 1.42
CA SER A 208 -29.42 -12.75 1.35
C SER A 208 -29.66 -13.88 2.37
N SER A 209 -28.68 -14.21 3.23
CA SER A 209 -28.81 -15.26 4.24
C SER A 209 -28.83 -14.70 5.67
N ILE A 210 -29.17 -13.42 5.84
CA ILE A 210 -29.33 -12.72 7.13
C ILE A 210 -30.69 -12.04 7.22
#